data_AF-A0A3N1SW71-F1
#
_entry.id   AF-A0A3N1SW71-F1
#
_cell.length_a   1.000
_cell.length_b   1.000
_cell.length_c   1.000
_cell.angle_alpha   90.00
_cell.angle_beta   90.00
_cell.angle_gamma   90.00
#
_symmetry.space_group_name_H-M   'P 1'
#
loop_
_entity.id
_entity.type
_entity.pdbx_description
1 polymer ?
#
loop_
_entity_poly.entity_id
_entity_poly.type
_entity_poly.pdbx_seq_one_letter_code
_entity_poly.pdbx_strand_id
1 'polypeptide(L)'
;MALDELKAAVPDFAKDLKLNLGSVIGNSDLPQQQLWGTVLACAIASRSPKVLRELEPEAKANLSAEAYTAAKSAAAVMAMNNVFYRTRHLLSDPEYGTLRAGLRMNVIGNPGVEKVDFELWSLAVSAINGCGQCLDSHEQVLRKAGVDRETIQEAVKIASVLQAVGVTLEAEAVLAE
;
A
#
# COMPACT_ATOMS: atom_id res chain seq x y z
N MET A 1 1.25 -15.95 15.32
CA MET A 1 2.04 -15.19 14.32
C MET A 1 1.63 -13.73 14.39
N ALA A 2 2.39 -12.82 13.79
CA ALA A 2 2.10 -11.38 13.75
C ALA A 2 0.66 -11.07 13.28
N LEU A 3 0.20 -11.77 12.24
CA LEU A 3 -1.18 -11.67 11.76
C LEU A 3 -2.24 -12.11 12.80
N ASP A 4 -1.92 -13.09 13.66
CA ASP A 4 -2.85 -13.58 14.69
C ASP A 4 -3.05 -12.56 15.80
N GLU A 5 -1.99 -11.87 16.23
CA GLU A 5 -2.06 -10.78 17.21
C GLU A 5 -2.89 -9.62 16.67
N LEU A 6 -2.67 -9.24 15.40
CA LEU A 6 -3.47 -8.20 14.77
C LEU A 6 -4.95 -8.59 14.68
N LYS A 7 -5.25 -9.84 14.29
CA LYS A 7 -6.62 -10.38 14.25
C LYS A 7 -7.27 -10.50 15.63
N ALA A 8 -6.49 -10.78 16.68
CA ALA A 8 -6.98 -10.86 18.05
C ALA A 8 -7.35 -9.48 18.62
N ALA A 9 -6.66 -8.42 18.17
CA ALA A 9 -6.92 -7.06 18.59
C ALA A 9 -8.16 -6.43 17.94
N VAL A 10 -8.68 -6.99 16.84
CA VAL A 10 -9.88 -6.46 16.16
C VAL A 10 -11.13 -6.71 17.02
N PRO A 11 -11.92 -5.67 17.37
CA PRO A 11 -13.09 -5.80 18.22
C PRO A 11 -14.23 -6.56 17.54
N ASP A 12 -15.16 -7.11 18.34
CA ASP A 12 -16.26 -7.94 17.84
C ASP A 12 -17.17 -7.23 16.85
N PHE A 13 -17.39 -5.91 17.02
CA PHE A 13 -18.19 -5.12 16.07
C PHE A 13 -17.54 -5.00 14.69
N ALA A 14 -16.22 -5.23 14.60
CA ALA A 14 -15.43 -5.17 13.36
C ALA A 14 -15.02 -6.57 12.87
N LYS A 15 -15.80 -7.60 13.19
CA LYS A 15 -15.53 -9.00 12.83
C LYS A 15 -15.22 -9.20 11.34
N ASP A 16 -15.86 -8.44 10.44
CA ASP A 16 -15.58 -8.53 9.00
C ASP A 16 -14.14 -8.16 8.66
N LEU A 17 -13.54 -7.18 9.35
CA LEU A 17 -12.13 -6.81 9.15
C LEU A 17 -11.19 -7.95 9.56
N LYS A 18 -11.51 -8.67 10.64
CA LYS A 18 -10.76 -9.85 11.08
C LYS A 18 -10.79 -10.99 10.06
N LEU A 19 -11.96 -11.25 9.47
CA LEU A 19 -12.12 -12.26 8.43
C LEU A 19 -11.38 -11.86 7.14
N ASN A 20 -11.51 -10.60 6.74
CA ASN A 20 -10.84 -10.06 5.57
C ASN A 20 -9.31 -10.06 5.72
N LEU A 21 -8.75 -9.74 6.89
CA LEU A 21 -7.30 -9.90 7.17
C LEU A 21 -6.83 -11.32 6.90
N GLY A 22 -7.57 -12.31 7.37
CA GLY A 22 -7.29 -13.71 7.11
C GLY A 22 -7.35 -14.04 5.62
N SER A 23 -8.32 -13.51 4.90
CA SER A 23 -8.49 -13.77 3.47
C SER A 23 -7.41 -13.11 2.61
N VAL A 24 -7.09 -11.83 2.83
CA VAL A 24 -6.24 -11.05 1.92
C VAL A 24 -4.75 -11.22 2.20
N ILE A 25 -4.37 -11.70 3.38
CA ILE A 25 -2.97 -12.00 3.74
C ILE A 25 -2.76 -13.50 3.87
N GLY A 26 -3.56 -14.18 4.69
CA GLY A 26 -3.37 -15.60 5.01
C GLY A 26 -3.67 -16.57 3.86
N ASN A 27 -4.59 -16.20 2.96
CA ASN A 27 -5.00 -17.03 1.81
C ASN A 27 -4.79 -16.30 0.47
N SER A 28 -3.81 -15.39 0.40
CA SER A 28 -3.55 -14.67 -0.84
C SER A 28 -2.90 -15.57 -1.89
N ASP A 29 -3.38 -15.46 -3.14
CA ASP A 29 -2.77 -16.11 -4.31
C ASP A 29 -1.62 -15.29 -4.91
N LEU A 30 -1.31 -14.11 -4.36
CA LEU A 30 -0.20 -13.30 -4.81
C LEU A 30 1.14 -14.01 -4.55
N PRO A 31 2.11 -13.92 -5.47
CA PRO A 31 3.48 -14.30 -5.18
C PRO A 31 3.98 -13.65 -3.88
N GLN A 32 4.75 -14.41 -3.09
CA GLN A 32 5.16 -14.01 -1.74
C GLN A 32 5.80 -12.61 -1.67
N GLN A 33 6.64 -12.25 -2.63
CA GLN A 33 7.25 -10.91 -2.70
C GLN A 33 6.23 -9.81 -2.99
N GLN A 34 5.28 -10.07 -3.88
CA GLN A 34 4.20 -9.12 -4.19
C GLN A 34 3.27 -8.94 -3.00
N LEU A 35 2.89 -10.02 -2.33
CA LEU A 35 2.08 -9.99 -1.12
C LEU A 35 2.76 -9.18 -0.03
N TRP A 36 3.94 -9.59 0.41
CA TRP A 36 4.59 -8.99 1.58
C TRP A 36 5.13 -7.58 1.31
N GLY A 37 5.51 -7.28 0.06
CA GLY A 37 5.84 -5.92 -0.34
C GLY A 37 4.60 -5.00 -0.33
N THR A 38 3.44 -5.50 -0.78
CA THR A 38 2.17 -4.78 -0.71
C THR A 38 1.77 -4.55 0.76
N VAL A 39 1.83 -5.59 1.58
CA VAL A 39 1.50 -5.52 3.01
C VAL A 39 2.38 -4.49 3.71
N LEU A 40 3.70 -4.53 3.52
CA LEU A 40 4.62 -3.58 4.15
C LEU A 40 4.39 -2.14 3.68
N ALA A 41 4.25 -1.93 2.37
CA ALA A 41 4.03 -0.59 1.82
C ALA A 41 2.69 0.00 2.34
N CYS A 42 1.63 -0.80 2.38
CA CYS A 42 0.32 -0.40 2.91
C CYS A 42 0.32 -0.22 4.43
N ALA A 43 1.04 -1.04 5.19
CA ALA A 43 1.17 -0.88 6.64
C ALA A 43 1.87 0.44 7.01
N ILE A 44 2.83 0.90 6.20
CA ILE A 44 3.45 2.22 6.35
C ILE A 44 2.46 3.31 5.94
N ALA A 45 1.78 3.15 4.80
CA ALA A 45 0.86 4.14 4.26
C ALA A 45 -0.39 4.37 5.12
N SER A 46 -0.85 3.34 5.86
CA SER A 46 -1.98 3.46 6.79
C SER A 46 -1.67 4.31 8.02
N ARG A 47 -0.38 4.55 8.28
CA ARG A 47 0.14 5.32 9.43
C ARG A 47 -0.22 4.74 10.80
N SER A 48 -0.73 3.50 10.85
CA SER A 48 -1.07 2.84 12.10
C SER A 48 0.14 2.20 12.77
N PRO A 49 0.60 2.69 13.94
CA PRO A 49 1.77 2.13 14.61
C PRO A 49 1.56 0.66 14.98
N LYS A 50 0.32 0.27 15.32
CA LYS A 50 -0.01 -1.12 15.64
C LYS A 50 0.07 -2.01 14.40
N VAL A 51 -0.57 -1.64 13.29
CA VAL A 51 -0.51 -2.42 12.04
C VAL A 51 0.94 -2.58 11.57
N LEU A 52 1.73 -1.50 11.55
CA LEU A 52 3.14 -1.56 11.15
C LEU A 52 3.97 -2.44 12.08
N ARG A 53 3.82 -2.30 13.40
CA ARG A 53 4.58 -3.08 14.38
C ARG A 53 4.29 -4.57 14.29
N GLU A 54 3.03 -4.94 14.11
CA GLU A 54 2.68 -6.36 13.99
C GLU A 54 3.15 -6.94 12.65
N LEU A 55 2.94 -6.27 11.51
CA LEU A 55 3.17 -6.88 10.19
C LEU A 55 4.61 -6.75 9.66
N GLU A 56 5.38 -5.76 10.10
CA GLU A 56 6.76 -5.54 9.60
C GLU A 56 7.70 -6.73 9.83
N PRO A 57 7.73 -7.40 11.01
CA PRO A 57 8.60 -8.54 11.22
C PRO A 57 8.34 -9.70 10.26
N GLU A 58 7.06 -9.94 9.94
CA GLU A 58 6.67 -10.99 8.99
C GLU A 58 7.02 -10.59 7.57
N ALA A 59 6.77 -9.34 7.16
CA ALA A 59 7.23 -8.84 5.87
C ALA A 59 8.74 -8.95 5.71
N LYS A 60 9.52 -8.60 6.74
CA LYS A 60 10.98 -8.69 6.74
C LYS A 60 11.50 -10.12 6.62
N ALA A 61 10.80 -11.10 7.19
CA ALA A 61 11.15 -12.52 7.07
C ALA A 61 10.86 -13.09 5.68
N ASN A 62 9.89 -12.51 4.96
CA ASN A 62 9.41 -13.02 3.68
C ASN A 62 9.91 -12.22 2.45
N LEU A 63 10.62 -11.12 2.67
CA LEU A 63 11.21 -10.28 1.62
C LEU A 63 12.74 -10.38 1.61
N SER A 64 13.34 -10.24 0.43
CA SER A 64 14.77 -9.94 0.35
C SER A 64 15.07 -8.56 0.95
N ALA A 65 16.33 -8.28 1.27
CA ALA A 65 16.74 -6.98 1.79
C ALA A 65 16.45 -5.84 0.79
N GLU A 66 16.60 -6.14 -0.51
CA GLU A 66 16.30 -5.24 -1.61
C GLU A 66 14.80 -4.97 -1.70
N ALA A 67 13.96 -6.02 -1.67
CA ALA A 67 12.51 -5.88 -1.75
C ALA A 67 11.91 -5.17 -0.53
N TYR A 68 12.42 -5.46 0.67
CA TYR A 68 12.05 -4.74 1.88
C TYR A 68 12.37 -3.24 1.79
N THR A 69 13.53 -2.89 1.24
CA THR A 69 13.93 -1.49 1.04
C THR A 69 13.09 -0.82 -0.05
N ALA A 70 12.80 -1.53 -1.13
CA ALA A 70 12.01 -1.04 -2.24
C ALA A 70 10.53 -0.81 -1.85
N ALA A 71 9.91 -1.70 -1.06
CA ALA A 71 8.55 -1.51 -0.56
C ALA A 71 8.42 -0.27 0.35
N LYS A 72 9.39 -0.05 1.25
CA LYS A 72 9.47 1.20 2.04
C LYS A 72 9.64 2.43 1.14
N SER A 73 10.44 2.30 0.09
CA SER A 73 10.68 3.38 -0.87
C SER A 73 9.44 3.71 -1.68
N ALA A 74 8.64 2.71 -2.07
CA ALA A 74 7.34 2.88 -2.71
C ALA A 74 6.40 3.70 -1.80
N ALA A 75 6.26 3.31 -0.53
CA ALA A 75 5.46 4.06 0.43
C ALA A 75 5.93 5.52 0.60
N ALA A 76 7.25 5.74 0.71
CA ALA A 76 7.83 7.07 0.89
C ALA A 76 7.63 7.98 -0.34
N VAL A 77 7.94 7.49 -1.54
CA VAL A 77 7.81 8.30 -2.77
C VAL A 77 6.34 8.54 -3.12
N MET A 78 5.46 7.57 -2.87
CA MET A 78 4.02 7.75 -3.09
C MET A 78 3.39 8.72 -2.09
N ALA A 79 3.85 8.78 -0.85
CA ALA A 79 3.39 9.82 0.09
C ALA A 79 3.62 11.24 -0.46
N MET A 80 4.74 11.48 -1.15
CA MET A 80 5.02 12.75 -1.83
C MET A 80 4.19 12.88 -3.13
N ASN A 81 4.29 11.89 -4.01
CA ASN A 81 3.69 11.93 -5.34
C ASN A 81 2.16 12.03 -5.28
N ASN A 82 1.52 11.25 -4.42
CA ASN A 82 0.08 11.23 -4.32
C ASN A 82 -0.49 12.58 -3.87
N VAL A 83 0.21 13.32 -3.00
CA VAL A 83 -0.19 14.69 -2.66
C VAL A 83 -0.08 15.59 -3.89
N PHE A 84 1.10 15.61 -4.52
CA PHE A 84 1.38 16.51 -5.64
C PHE A 84 0.44 16.28 -6.85
N TYR A 85 0.34 15.03 -7.30
CA TYR A 85 -0.45 14.68 -8.48
C TYR A 85 -1.95 14.72 -8.19
N ARG A 86 -2.42 14.34 -6.99
CA ARG A 86 -3.83 14.52 -6.63
C ARG A 86 -4.21 16.00 -6.64
N THR A 87 -3.40 16.87 -6.07
CA THR A 87 -3.66 18.31 -6.09
C THR A 87 -3.71 18.83 -7.52
N ARG A 88 -2.73 18.50 -8.38
CA ARG A 88 -2.75 18.93 -9.79
C ARG A 88 -3.95 18.41 -10.57
N HIS A 89 -4.39 17.18 -10.31
CA HIS A 89 -5.55 16.60 -10.96
C HIS A 89 -6.88 17.25 -10.52
N LEU A 90 -6.95 17.77 -9.28
CA LEU A 90 -8.15 18.41 -8.73
C LEU A 90 -8.23 19.92 -9.01
N LEU A 91 -7.12 20.57 -9.36
CA LEU A 91 -7.12 21.97 -9.73
C LEU A 91 -7.82 22.18 -11.07
N SER A 92 -8.79 23.10 -11.12
CA SER A 92 -9.53 23.43 -12.35
C SER A 92 -8.71 24.27 -13.34
N ASP A 93 -7.60 24.87 -12.89
CA ASP A 93 -6.69 25.64 -13.72
C ASP A 93 -5.68 24.71 -14.42
N PRO A 94 -5.78 24.51 -15.74
CA PRO A 94 -4.91 23.59 -16.47
C PRO A 94 -3.47 24.08 -16.58
N GLU A 95 -3.16 25.35 -16.28
CA GLU A 95 -1.79 25.87 -16.34
C GLU A 95 -0.87 25.19 -15.33
N TYR A 96 -1.41 24.75 -14.20
CA TYR A 96 -0.64 23.92 -13.27
C TYR A 96 -0.15 22.64 -13.93
N GLY A 97 -0.80 22.13 -14.98
CA GLY A 97 -0.41 20.98 -15.80
C GLY A 97 0.83 21.23 -16.68
N THR A 98 1.11 22.48 -17.06
CA THR A 98 2.24 22.85 -17.93
C THR A 98 3.52 23.08 -17.14
N LEU A 99 3.41 23.39 -15.84
CA LEU A 99 4.55 23.59 -14.95
C LEU A 99 5.35 22.29 -14.73
N ARG A 100 6.68 22.42 -14.75
CA ARG A 100 7.58 21.32 -14.40
C ARG A 100 7.39 20.96 -12.92
N ALA A 101 7.25 19.67 -12.63
CA ALA A 101 7.07 19.20 -11.25
C ALA A 101 8.25 19.54 -10.32
N GLY A 102 9.49 19.45 -10.81
CA GLY A 102 10.68 19.76 -10.02
C GLY A 102 11.00 18.76 -8.89
N LEU A 103 10.25 17.66 -8.78
CA LEU A 103 10.44 16.62 -7.76
C LEU A 103 11.32 15.48 -8.27
N ARG A 104 12.25 15.00 -7.44
CA ARG A 104 13.11 13.85 -7.76
C ARG A 104 12.40 12.55 -7.38
N MET A 105 12.35 11.61 -8.33
CA MET A 105 11.65 10.32 -8.17
C MET A 105 12.48 9.15 -8.72
N ASN A 106 13.82 9.22 -8.61
CA ASN A 106 14.74 8.28 -9.25
C ASN A 106 14.46 6.81 -8.91
N VAL A 107 13.93 6.54 -7.72
CA VAL A 107 13.58 5.18 -7.28
C VAL A 107 12.49 4.52 -8.12
N ILE A 108 11.60 5.29 -8.76
CA ILE A 108 10.60 4.74 -9.68
C ILE A 108 11.27 4.17 -10.94
N GLY A 109 12.36 4.81 -11.40
CA GLY A 109 13.13 4.36 -12.55
C GLY A 109 14.07 3.19 -12.21
N ASN A 110 14.63 3.18 -11.00
CA ASN A 110 15.59 2.18 -10.53
C ASN A 110 15.21 1.70 -9.11
N PRO A 111 14.18 0.85 -8.98
CA PRO A 111 13.65 0.46 -7.66
C PRO A 111 14.49 -0.60 -6.94
N GLY A 112 15.46 -1.23 -7.63
CA GLY A 112 16.27 -2.32 -7.07
C GLY A 112 15.57 -3.68 -7.03
N VAL A 113 14.35 -3.75 -7.56
CA VAL A 113 13.54 -4.97 -7.73
C VAL A 113 12.87 -4.95 -9.11
N GLU A 114 12.15 -6.02 -9.45
CA GLU A 114 11.33 -6.04 -10.65
C GLU A 114 10.33 -4.88 -10.66
N LYS A 115 10.24 -4.22 -11.82
CA LYS A 115 9.41 -3.01 -11.94
C LYS A 115 7.93 -3.30 -11.65
N VAL A 116 7.45 -4.48 -12.03
CA VAL A 116 6.08 -4.93 -11.75
C VAL A 116 5.77 -4.88 -10.26
N ASP A 117 6.67 -5.35 -9.40
CA ASP A 117 6.44 -5.37 -7.96
C ASP A 117 6.39 -3.95 -7.38
N PHE A 118 7.33 -3.09 -7.78
CA PHE A 118 7.36 -1.70 -7.32
C PHE A 118 6.12 -0.90 -7.75
N GLU A 119 5.65 -1.11 -8.98
CA GLU A 119 4.45 -0.47 -9.51
C GLU A 119 3.18 -0.98 -8.79
N LEU A 120 3.12 -2.28 -8.44
CA LEU A 120 2.01 -2.86 -7.69
C LEU A 120 1.93 -2.27 -6.27
N TRP A 121 3.06 -2.14 -5.59
CA TRP A 121 3.12 -1.54 -4.25
C TRP A 121 2.78 -0.05 -4.30
N SER A 122 3.26 0.67 -5.34
CA SER A 122 2.96 2.08 -5.54
C SER A 122 1.47 2.32 -5.81
N LEU A 123 0.83 1.43 -6.58
CA LEU A 123 -0.62 1.41 -6.80
C LEU A 123 -1.38 1.20 -5.49
N ALA A 124 -0.99 0.22 -4.69
CA ALA A 124 -1.64 -0.08 -3.42
C ALA A 124 -1.57 1.10 -2.43
N VAL A 125 -0.39 1.75 -2.33
CA VAL A 125 -0.23 2.98 -1.52
C VAL A 125 -1.07 4.14 -2.09
N SER A 126 -1.12 4.27 -3.41
CA SER A 126 -1.93 5.29 -4.08
C SER A 126 -3.43 5.11 -3.84
N ALA A 127 -3.89 3.87 -3.63
CA ALA A 127 -5.27 3.57 -3.26
C ALA A 127 -5.59 4.09 -1.84
N ILE A 128 -4.72 3.84 -0.86
CA ILE A 128 -4.87 4.39 0.50
C ILE A 128 -4.88 5.92 0.48
N ASN A 129 -3.97 6.52 -0.28
CA ASN A 129 -3.84 7.97 -0.35
C ASN A 129 -4.91 8.64 -1.25
N GLY A 130 -5.66 7.89 -2.05
CA GLY A 130 -6.72 8.41 -2.91
C GLY A 130 -6.24 9.33 -4.04
N CYS A 131 -5.18 8.97 -4.76
CA CYS A 131 -4.69 9.74 -5.91
C CYS A 131 -5.07 9.09 -7.25
N GLY A 132 -6.14 9.58 -7.89
CA GLY A 132 -6.65 9.03 -9.16
C GLY A 132 -5.61 9.00 -10.29
N GLN A 133 -4.85 10.08 -10.47
CA GLN A 133 -3.81 10.14 -11.50
C GLN A 133 -2.68 9.10 -11.28
N CYS A 134 -2.28 8.87 -10.03
CA CYS A 134 -1.27 7.85 -9.72
C CYS A 134 -1.83 6.44 -9.90
N LEU A 135 -3.09 6.19 -9.51
CA LEU A 135 -3.77 4.91 -9.74
C LEU A 135 -3.79 4.55 -11.22
N ASP A 136 -4.26 5.46 -12.08
CA ASP A 136 -4.30 5.23 -13.52
C ASP A 136 -2.90 5.01 -14.10
N SER A 137 -1.91 5.78 -13.66
CA SER A 137 -0.54 5.67 -14.15
C SER A 137 0.08 4.31 -13.81
N HIS A 138 -0.01 3.87 -12.56
CA HIS A 138 0.57 2.60 -12.11
C HIS A 138 -0.19 1.40 -12.70
N GLU A 139 -1.53 1.47 -12.78
CA GLU A 139 -2.36 0.44 -13.42
C GLU A 139 -1.93 0.24 -14.87
N GLN A 140 -1.81 1.32 -15.66
CA GLN A 140 -1.43 1.22 -17.06
C GLN A 140 -0.05 0.58 -17.25
N VAL A 141 0.91 0.87 -16.36
CA VAL A 141 2.24 0.23 -16.42
C VAL A 141 2.13 -1.27 -16.11
N LEU A 142 1.39 -1.66 -15.07
CA LEU A 142 1.15 -3.05 -14.71
C LEU A 142 0.45 -3.82 -15.83
N ARG A 143 -0.60 -3.23 -16.42
CA ARG A 143 -1.33 -3.82 -17.56
C ARG A 143 -0.43 -4.02 -18.78
N LYS A 144 0.42 -3.04 -19.10
CA LYS A 144 1.39 -3.14 -20.21
C LYS A 144 2.44 -4.22 -19.96
N ALA A 145 2.78 -4.48 -18.70
CA ALA A 145 3.66 -5.56 -18.28
C ALA A 145 2.97 -6.95 -18.20
N GLY A 146 1.67 -7.03 -18.51
CA GLY A 146 0.93 -8.30 -18.57
C GLY A 146 0.32 -8.75 -17.24
N VAL A 147 0.38 -7.94 -16.19
CA VAL A 147 -0.29 -8.23 -14.90
C VAL A 147 -1.81 -8.26 -15.15
N ASP A 148 -2.52 -9.26 -14.64
CA ASP A 148 -3.98 -9.38 -14.76
C ASP A 148 -4.73 -8.41 -13.82
N ARG A 149 -6.06 -8.25 -13.99
CA ARG A 149 -6.81 -7.23 -13.23
C ARG A 149 -7.06 -7.72 -11.81
N GLU A 150 -7.18 -9.03 -11.69
CA GLU A 150 -7.37 -9.81 -10.48
C GLU A 150 -6.18 -9.57 -9.52
N THR A 151 -4.94 -9.67 -9.99
CA THR A 151 -3.72 -9.35 -9.21
C THR A 151 -3.73 -7.90 -8.71
N ILE A 152 -4.07 -6.95 -9.59
CA ILE A 152 -4.17 -5.53 -9.22
C ILE A 152 -5.26 -5.32 -8.17
N GLN A 153 -6.41 -5.98 -8.33
CA GLN A 153 -7.52 -5.92 -7.40
C GLN A 153 -7.17 -6.54 -6.03
N GLU A 154 -6.40 -7.62 -5.98
CA GLU A 154 -5.91 -8.19 -4.73
C GLU A 154 -5.01 -7.20 -3.96
N ALA A 155 -4.14 -6.47 -4.64
CA ALA A 155 -3.34 -5.44 -3.99
C ALA A 155 -4.20 -4.30 -3.41
N VAL A 156 -5.26 -3.89 -4.12
CA VAL A 156 -6.24 -2.90 -3.63
C VAL A 156 -7.06 -3.43 -2.45
N LYS A 157 -7.42 -4.72 -2.45
CA LYS A 157 -8.10 -5.36 -1.30
C LYS A 157 -7.22 -5.33 -0.06
N ILE A 158 -5.92 -5.68 -0.18
CA ILE A 158 -4.97 -5.61 0.93
C ILE A 158 -4.89 -4.18 1.47
N ALA A 159 -4.71 -3.20 0.57
CA ALA A 159 -4.64 -1.79 0.93
C ALA A 159 -5.88 -1.31 1.70
N SER A 160 -7.07 -1.68 1.22
CA SER A 160 -8.35 -1.30 1.83
C SER A 160 -8.54 -1.92 3.23
N VAL A 161 -8.21 -3.20 3.37
CA VAL A 161 -8.35 -3.92 4.65
C VAL A 161 -7.36 -3.38 5.69
N LEU A 162 -6.10 -3.18 5.31
CA LEU A 162 -5.09 -2.65 6.24
C LEU A 162 -5.40 -1.22 6.69
N GLN A 163 -5.93 -0.38 5.79
CA GLN A 163 -6.41 0.95 6.16
C GLN A 163 -7.55 0.88 7.18
N ALA A 164 -8.57 0.05 6.92
CA ALA A 164 -9.71 -0.08 7.81
C ALA A 164 -9.30 -0.61 9.19
N VAL A 165 -8.49 -1.67 9.23
CA VAL A 165 -7.97 -2.24 10.49
C VAL A 165 -7.15 -1.20 11.26
N GLY A 166 -6.27 -0.46 10.58
CA GLY A 166 -5.46 0.57 11.21
C GLY A 166 -6.31 1.64 11.90
N VAL A 167 -7.28 2.20 11.18
CA VAL A 167 -8.19 3.22 11.71
C VAL A 167 -9.02 2.69 12.88
N THR A 168 -9.57 1.47 12.78
CA THR A 168 -10.36 0.86 13.85
C THR A 168 -9.53 0.68 15.12
N LEU A 169 -8.33 0.11 15.01
CA LEU A 169 -7.49 -0.16 16.18
C LEU A 169 -6.96 1.11 16.84
N GLU A 170 -6.68 2.16 16.06
CA GLU A 170 -6.30 3.47 16.62
C GLU A 170 -7.45 4.11 17.38
N ALA A 171 -8.67 4.08 16.84
CA ALA A 171 -9.84 4.61 17.51
C ALA A 171 -10.10 3.89 18.84
N GLU A 172 -10.10 2.55 18.83
CA GLU A 172 -10.32 1.75 20.04
C GLU A 172 -9.21 1.97 21.09
N ALA A 173 -7.96 2.15 20.67
CA ALA A 173 -6.87 2.44 21.59
C ALA A 173 -7.08 3.77 22.34
N VAL A 174 -7.64 4.78 21.68
CA VAL A 174 -7.96 6.08 22.30
C VAL A 174 -9.22 5.99 23.17
N LEU A 175 -10.22 5.21 22.76
CA LEU A 175 -11.48 5.06 23.51
C LEU A 175 -11.36 4.18 24.76
N ALA A 176 -10.33 3.34 24.84
CA ALA A 176 -10.04 2.48 25.98
C ALA A 176 -9.22 3.17 27.09
N GLU A 177 -8.71 4.38 26.83
CA GLU A 177 -8.05 5.26 27.81
C GLU A 177 -9.08 6.11 28.59
#